data_AF-A0A167LP82-F1
#
_entry.id   AF-A0A167LP82-F1
#
_cell.length_a   1.000
_cell.length_b   1.000
_cell.length_c   1.000
_cell.angle_alpha   90.00
_cell.angle_beta   90.00
_cell.angle_gamma   90.00
#
_symmetry.space_group_name_H-M   'P 1'
#
loop_
_entity.id
_entity.type
_entity.pdbx_description
1 polymer ?
#
loop_
_entity_poly.entity_id
_entity_poly.type
_entity_poly.pdbx_seq_one_letter_code
_entity_poly.pdbx_strand_id
1 'polypeptide(L)'
;MDSQFEKEEDTTNQFDSDTVTINKFIFCTRHGKEVCDKCPTDNRNCNNETIGDVLERLTKEERETKWKGDDRDPFVISHKWVRYNGKPACTAHREVGCNECFNWGEQIYKGIHGGRKPRVSRLANKKNRENKDVLS
;
A
#
# COMPACT_ATOMS: atom_id res chain seq x y z
N MET A 1 16.23 -33.87 13.37
CA MET A 1 16.40 -33.48 11.96
C MET A 1 15.76 -32.12 11.81
N ASP A 2 16.41 -31.13 12.41
CA ASP A 2 16.00 -29.73 12.30
C ASP A 2 16.26 -29.30 10.87
N SER A 3 15.20 -28.83 10.20
CA SER A 3 15.20 -28.32 8.84
C SER A 3 16.42 -27.44 8.59
N GLN A 4 17.35 -27.93 7.77
CA GLN A 4 18.58 -27.25 7.33
C GLN A 4 18.32 -26.08 6.36
N PHE A 5 17.06 -25.76 6.07
CA PHE A 5 16.71 -24.64 5.22
C PHE A 5 16.66 -23.36 6.05
N GLU A 6 17.50 -22.40 5.68
CA GLU A 6 17.45 -21.03 6.17
C GLU A 6 16.01 -20.52 6.06
N LYS A 7 15.50 -19.91 7.13
CA LYS A 7 14.18 -19.27 7.08
C LYS A 7 14.28 -18.18 6.03
N GLU A 8 13.53 -18.31 4.93
CA GLU A 8 13.45 -17.27 3.90
C GLU A 8 13.17 -15.92 4.58
N GLU A 9 14.16 -15.04 4.57
CA GLU A 9 14.01 -13.71 5.13
C GLU A 9 13.05 -12.94 4.23
N ASP A 10 11.96 -12.46 4.82
CA ASP A 10 10.98 -11.66 4.12
C ASP A 10 11.55 -10.25 3.89
N THR A 11 12.13 -10.07 2.72
CA THR A 11 12.67 -8.79 2.25
C THR A 11 11.60 -7.85 1.71
N THR A 12 10.36 -8.34 1.58
CA THR A 12 9.26 -7.60 0.94
C THR A 12 8.36 -6.87 1.94
N ASN A 13 8.44 -7.22 3.22
CA ASN A 13 7.68 -6.64 4.31
C ASN A 13 8.60 -6.32 5.49
N GLN A 14 9.29 -5.18 5.41
CA GLN A 14 10.23 -4.72 6.42
C GLN A 14 9.93 -3.28 6.82
N PHE A 15 10.38 -2.87 7.99
CA PHE A 15 10.29 -1.46 8.40
C PHE A 15 11.58 -1.03 9.09
N ASP A 16 11.97 0.18 8.80
CA ASP A 16 13.07 0.91 9.41
C ASP A 16 12.54 2.14 10.16
N SER A 17 13.46 2.90 10.74
CA SER A 17 13.16 4.15 11.45
C SER A 17 12.45 5.18 10.56
N ASP A 18 12.78 5.21 9.26
CA ASP A 18 12.33 6.26 8.34
C ASP A 18 11.47 5.73 7.18
N THR A 19 11.66 4.48 6.77
CA THR A 19 10.95 3.83 5.66
C THR A 19 10.27 2.53 6.07
N VAL A 20 9.14 2.23 5.44
CA VAL A 20 8.41 0.97 5.60
C VAL A 20 8.14 0.38 4.23
N THR A 21 8.54 -0.86 4.05
CA THR A 21 8.37 -1.64 2.83
C THR A 21 7.20 -2.60 3.02
N ILE A 22 6.17 -2.51 2.19
CA ILE A 22 4.98 -3.37 2.24
C ILE A 22 4.70 -3.89 0.83
N ASN A 23 4.76 -5.20 0.64
CA ASN A 23 4.63 -5.83 -0.68
C ASN A 23 5.54 -5.17 -1.72
N LYS A 24 6.82 -4.99 -1.37
CA LYS A 24 7.88 -4.35 -2.19
C LYS A 24 7.73 -2.83 -2.40
N PHE A 25 6.65 -2.20 -1.93
CA PHE A 25 6.51 -0.75 -2.00
C PHE A 25 7.03 -0.07 -0.75
N ILE A 26 7.77 1.01 -0.96
CA ILE A 26 8.43 1.78 0.10
C ILE A 26 7.62 3.04 0.39
N PHE A 27 7.40 3.30 1.67
CA PHE A 27 6.68 4.45 2.19
C PHE A 27 7.44 5.07 3.35
N CYS A 28 7.14 6.32 3.69
CA CYS A 28 7.59 6.91 4.94
C CYS A 28 6.96 6.20 6.14
N THR A 29 7.75 5.75 7.11
CA THR A 29 7.26 5.08 8.33
C THR A 29 6.32 5.97 9.15
N ARG A 30 6.63 7.27 9.25
CA ARG A 30 5.88 8.20 10.13
C ARG A 30 4.53 8.60 9.56
N HIS A 31 4.49 8.86 8.26
CA HIS A 31 3.30 9.42 7.62
C HIS A 31 2.59 8.43 6.70
N GLY A 32 3.23 7.31 6.36
CA GLY A 32 2.67 6.33 5.43
C GLY A 32 2.40 6.92 4.05
N LYS A 33 3.24 7.86 3.60
CA LYS A 33 3.16 8.44 2.26
C LYS A 33 4.38 8.01 1.46
N GLU A 34 4.16 7.74 0.19
CA GLU A 34 5.23 7.47 -0.77
C GLU A 34 6.12 8.72 -0.99
N VAL A 35 5.47 9.87 -1.23
CA VAL A 35 6.09 11.19 -1.18
C VAL A 35 5.59 11.88 0.06
N CYS A 36 6.51 12.19 0.97
CA CYS A 36 6.13 12.85 2.21
C CYS A 36 6.44 14.35 2.14
N ASP A 37 5.43 15.20 2.35
CA ASP A 37 5.66 16.66 2.43
C ASP A 37 6.38 17.08 3.72
N LYS A 38 6.46 16.17 4.70
CA LYS A 38 7.00 16.41 6.04
C LYS A 38 8.34 15.73 6.30
N CYS A 39 8.69 14.73 5.49
CA CYS A 39 9.96 14.00 5.60
C CYS A 39 10.69 14.16 4.27
N PRO A 40 12.03 14.21 4.26
CA PRO A 40 12.81 14.28 3.02
C PRO A 40 12.86 12.92 2.31
N THR A 41 11.73 12.22 2.22
CA THR A 41 11.62 10.89 1.62
C THR A 41 10.69 10.95 0.41
N ASP A 42 11.29 10.70 -0.75
CA ASP A 42 10.58 10.46 -2.00
C ASP A 42 10.94 9.06 -2.48
N ASN A 43 9.97 8.16 -2.43
CA ASN A 43 10.13 6.77 -2.85
C ASN A 43 9.44 6.48 -4.20
N ARG A 44 9.03 7.52 -4.95
CA ARG A 44 8.35 7.33 -6.25
C ARG A 44 9.20 6.53 -7.22
N ASN A 45 10.50 6.82 -7.30
CA ASN A 45 11.38 6.13 -8.24
C ASN A 45 11.43 4.62 -7.95
N CYS A 46 11.73 4.24 -6.70
CA CYS A 46 11.80 2.83 -6.28
C CYS A 46 10.46 2.10 -6.48
N ASN A 47 9.35 2.77 -6.16
CA ASN A 47 8.03 2.17 -6.35
C ASN A 47 7.67 2.06 -7.84
N ASN A 48 8.03 3.03 -8.67
CA ASN A 48 7.81 2.98 -10.12
C ASN A 48 8.63 1.87 -10.79
N GLU A 49 9.85 1.61 -10.33
CA GLU A 49 10.62 0.43 -10.76
C GLU A 49 9.89 -0.87 -10.37
N THR A 50 9.37 -0.95 -9.15
CA THR A 50 8.59 -2.10 -8.67
C THR A 50 7.28 -2.31 -9.46
N ILE A 51 6.74 -1.24 -10.05
CA ILE A 51 5.55 -1.27 -10.91
C ILE A 51 5.87 -1.79 -12.31
N GLY A 52 7.14 -1.89 -12.70
CA GLY A 52 7.58 -2.41 -14.00
C GLY A 52 6.89 -3.73 -14.37
N ASP A 53 6.87 -4.69 -13.44
CA ASP A 53 6.22 -6.00 -13.62
C ASP A 53 4.70 -5.91 -13.91
N VAL A 54 4.03 -4.87 -13.40
CA VAL A 54 2.61 -4.61 -13.64
C VAL A 54 2.42 -3.92 -14.99
N LEU A 55 3.33 -3.02 -15.35
CA LEU A 55 3.36 -2.34 -16.66
C LEU A 55 3.63 -3.31 -17.80
N GLU A 56 4.35 -4.39 -17.56
CA GLU A 56 4.55 -5.48 -18.53
C GLU A 56 3.24 -6.19 -18.89
N ARG A 57 2.27 -6.24 -17.99
CA ARG A 57 0.94 -6.82 -18.26
C ARG A 57 0.05 -5.91 -19.11
N LEU A 58 0.37 -4.63 -19.18
CA LEU A 58 -0.36 -3.65 -19.99
C LEU A 58 0.10 -3.70 -21.44
N THR A 59 -0.83 -3.45 -22.35
CA THR A 59 -0.51 -3.29 -23.77
C THR A 59 0.37 -2.04 -23.97
N LYS A 60 1.21 -2.03 -25.02
CA LYS A 60 2.07 -0.87 -25.34
C LYS A 60 1.29 0.43 -25.43
N GLU A 61 0.12 0.39 -26.05
CA GLU A 61 -0.75 1.55 -26.23
C GLU A 61 -1.25 2.12 -24.89
N GLU A 62 -1.62 1.25 -23.94
CA GLU A 62 -2.08 1.69 -22.62
C GLU A 62 -0.96 2.22 -21.75
N ARG A 63 0.25 1.67 -21.91
CA ARG A 63 1.45 2.17 -21.25
C ARG A 63 1.83 3.57 -21.72
N GLU A 64 1.65 3.90 -22.99
CA GLU A 64 1.99 5.23 -23.52
C GLU A 64 0.88 6.27 -23.30
N THR A 65 -0.39 5.85 -23.37
CA THR A 65 -1.53 6.80 -23.33
C THR A 65 -2.15 6.99 -21.95
N LYS A 66 -2.13 5.96 -21.09
CA LYS A 66 -2.88 5.97 -19.81
C LYS A 66 -1.98 5.94 -18.58
N TRP A 67 -0.77 5.38 -18.68
CA TRP A 67 0.17 5.38 -17.57
C TRP A 67 0.78 6.77 -17.38
N LYS A 68 0.59 7.33 -16.18
CA LYS A 68 1.05 8.69 -15.84
C LYS A 68 2.47 8.74 -15.28
N GLY A 69 3.13 7.60 -15.08
CA GLY A 69 4.47 7.56 -14.49
C GLY A 69 4.55 8.32 -13.18
N ASP A 70 5.43 9.33 -13.13
CA ASP A 70 5.65 10.21 -11.98
C ASP A 70 4.52 11.23 -11.75
N ASP A 71 3.67 11.50 -12.73
CA ASP A 71 2.53 12.41 -12.62
C ASP A 71 1.32 11.77 -11.90
N ARG A 72 1.45 10.51 -11.46
CA ARG A 72 0.40 9.82 -10.70
C ARG A 72 0.28 10.38 -9.28
N ASP A 73 -0.92 10.26 -8.70
CA ASP A 73 -1.12 10.56 -7.29
C ASP A 73 -0.20 9.68 -6.42
N PRO A 74 0.51 10.25 -5.42
CA PRO A 74 1.31 9.46 -4.48
C PRO A 74 0.48 8.43 -3.73
N PHE A 75 1.03 7.24 -3.53
CA PHE A 75 0.37 6.23 -2.70
C PHE A 75 0.41 6.61 -1.22
N VAL A 76 -0.70 6.33 -0.53
CA VAL A 76 -0.88 6.65 0.89
C VAL A 76 -1.43 5.44 1.64
N ILE A 77 -0.65 5.02 2.62
CA ILE A 77 -0.91 3.93 3.56
C ILE A 77 -1.16 4.41 4.99
N SER A 78 -1.25 5.72 5.22
CA SER A 78 -1.56 6.29 6.54
C SER A 78 -2.75 5.57 7.18
N HIS A 79 -2.58 5.08 8.41
CA HIS A 79 -3.59 4.34 9.20
C HIS A 79 -4.05 2.97 8.64
N LYS A 80 -3.50 2.51 7.51
CA LYS A 80 -3.82 1.19 6.92
C LYS A 80 -2.87 0.07 7.35
N TRP A 81 -1.78 0.42 8.02
CA TRP A 81 -0.75 -0.53 8.44
C TRP A 81 -0.45 -0.39 9.94
N VAL A 82 0.03 -1.49 10.52
CA VAL A 82 0.44 -1.60 11.92
C VAL A 82 1.66 -2.52 12.00
N ARG A 83 2.46 -2.37 13.05
CA ARG A 83 3.53 -3.32 13.35
C ARG A 83 2.93 -4.56 14.02
N TYR A 84 3.09 -5.71 13.38
CA TYR A 84 2.66 -7.00 13.90
C TYR A 84 3.81 -7.99 13.81
N ASN A 85 4.22 -8.56 14.94
CA ASN A 85 5.36 -9.49 15.03
C ASN A 85 6.66 -8.97 14.37
N GLY A 86 6.95 -7.68 14.53
CA GLY A 86 8.15 -7.08 13.94
C GLY A 86 8.07 -6.85 12.42
N LYS A 87 6.91 -7.03 11.79
CA LYS A 87 6.68 -6.79 10.37
C LYS A 87 5.50 -5.85 10.13
N PRO A 88 5.44 -5.15 8.98
CA PRO A 88 4.29 -4.33 8.63
C PRO A 88 3.12 -5.23 8.20
N ALA A 89 2.02 -5.13 8.93
CA ALA A 89 0.76 -5.83 8.65
C ALA A 89 -0.35 -4.83 8.39
N CYS A 90 -1.41 -5.27 7.71
CA CYS A 90 -2.58 -4.42 7.52
C CYS A 90 -3.37 -4.28 8.82
N THR A 91 -3.99 -3.13 9.05
CA THR A 91 -4.79 -2.90 10.26
C THR A 91 -6.11 -3.68 10.25
N ALA A 92 -6.67 -3.92 9.06
CA ALA A 92 -7.99 -4.57 8.90
C ALA A 92 -7.95 -6.09 9.13
N HIS A 93 -7.01 -6.79 8.48
CA HIS A 93 -6.90 -8.26 8.49
C HIS A 93 -5.75 -8.76 9.37
N ARG A 94 -4.90 -7.87 9.90
CA ARG A 94 -3.70 -8.21 10.71
C ARG A 94 -2.76 -9.20 10.02
N GLU A 95 -2.73 -9.13 8.70
CA GLU A 95 -1.91 -9.97 7.84
C GLU A 95 -0.72 -9.17 7.33
N VAL A 96 0.49 -9.75 7.47
CA VAL A 96 1.73 -9.19 6.91
C VAL A 96 1.64 -9.23 5.39
N GLY A 97 1.87 -8.10 4.72
CA GLY A 97 1.79 -8.05 3.26
C GLY A 97 0.41 -8.35 2.68
N CYS A 98 -0.67 -8.04 3.40
CA CYS A 98 -2.04 -8.34 3.00
C CYS A 98 -2.32 -8.01 1.51
N ASN A 99 -2.55 -9.06 0.72
CA ASN A 99 -2.74 -8.96 -0.73
C ASN A 99 -4.05 -8.27 -1.12
N GLU A 100 -4.99 -8.08 -0.20
CA GLU A 100 -6.23 -7.37 -0.47
C GLU A 100 -6.09 -5.85 -0.26
N CYS A 101 -5.42 -5.46 0.83
CA CYS A 101 -5.26 -4.05 1.21
C CYS A 101 -4.08 -3.37 0.49
N PHE A 102 -3.05 -4.15 0.18
CA PHE A 102 -1.79 -3.68 -0.40
C PHE A 102 -1.57 -4.27 -1.80
N ASN A 103 -2.65 -4.50 -2.56
CA ASN A 103 -2.55 -4.86 -3.98
C ASN A 103 -2.22 -3.64 -4.84
N TRP A 104 -0.97 -3.21 -4.82
CA TRP A 104 -0.54 -2.03 -5.56
C TRP A 104 -0.74 -2.17 -7.07
N GLY A 105 -0.43 -3.35 -7.61
CA GLY A 105 -0.60 -3.64 -9.03
C GLY A 105 -2.06 -3.53 -9.47
N GLU A 106 -2.99 -4.08 -8.70
CA GLU A 106 -4.42 -3.97 -9.01
C GLU A 106 -4.95 -2.54 -8.81
N GLN A 107 -4.46 -1.81 -7.81
CA GLN A 107 -4.82 -0.39 -7.61
C GLN A 107 -4.37 0.47 -8.81
N ILE A 108 -3.17 0.22 -9.33
CA ILE A 108 -2.64 0.90 -10.52
C ILE A 108 -3.43 0.52 -11.75
N TYR A 109 -3.64 -0.78 -11.97
CA TYR A 109 -4.41 -1.28 -13.09
C TYR A 109 -5.83 -0.68 -13.10
N LYS A 110 -6.52 -0.66 -11.96
CA LYS A 110 -7.81 0.02 -11.81
C LYS A 110 -7.70 1.52 -12.09
N GLY A 111 -6.66 2.20 -11.62
CA GLY A 111 -6.43 3.61 -11.90
C GLY A 111 -6.30 3.91 -13.40
N ILE A 112 -5.54 3.08 -14.13
CA ILE A 112 -5.32 3.17 -15.58
C ILE A 112 -6.62 2.93 -16.36
N HIS A 113 -7.39 1.91 -15.98
CA HIS A 113 -8.65 1.57 -16.66
C HIS A 113 -9.87 2.38 -16.18
N GLY A 114 -9.66 3.45 -15.40
CA GLY A 114 -10.75 4.33 -14.94
C GLY A 114 -11.68 3.69 -13.91
N GLY A 115 -11.19 2.68 -13.19
CA GLY A 115 -11.89 1.98 -12.13
C GLY A 115 -12.42 2.96 -11.10
N ARG A 116 -13.74 3.12 -11.06
CA ARG A 116 -14.46 3.87 -10.02
C ARG A 116 -13.91 3.42 -8.67
N LYS A 117 -13.35 4.35 -7.88
CA LYS A 117 -13.03 4.10 -6.46
C LYS A 117 -14.21 3.36 -5.86
N PRO A 118 -14.03 2.19 -5.19
CA PRO A 118 -15.13 1.53 -4.53
C PRO A 118 -15.76 2.57 -3.61
N ARG A 119 -17.01 2.91 -3.90
CA ARG A 119 -17.78 3.92 -3.18
C ARG A 119 -17.80 3.44 -1.74
N VAL A 120 -16.99 4.05 -0.87
CA VAL A 120 -16.99 3.74 0.56
C VAL A 120 -18.45 3.87 0.98
N SER A 121 -19.09 2.73 1.27
CA SER A 121 -20.51 2.73 1.53
C SER A 121 -20.72 3.60 2.76
N ARG A 122 -21.62 4.59 2.67
CA ARG A 122 -21.99 5.50 3.77
C ARG A 122 -22.42 4.77 5.06
N LEU A 123 -22.55 3.44 5.02
CA LEU A 123 -22.86 2.57 6.15
C LEU A 123 -21.77 2.54 7.22
N ALA A 124 -20.49 2.74 6.89
CA ALA A 124 -19.41 2.76 7.89
C ALA A 124 -19.50 3.97 8.84
N ASN A 125 -20.14 5.07 8.42
CA ASN A 125 -20.25 6.29 9.22
C ASN A 125 -21.49 6.33 10.13
N LYS A 126 -22.41 5.35 10.01
CA LYS A 126 -23.61 5.30 10.87
C LYS A 126 -23.33 4.63 12.22
N LYS A 127 -22.48 3.59 12.24
CA LYS A 127 -22.09 2.88 13.48
C LYS A 127 -21.33 3.74 14.49
N ASN A 128 -20.59 4.76 14.03
CA ASN A 128 -19.87 5.67 14.94
C ASN A 128 -20.75 6.77 15.54
N ARG A 129 -21.94 7.04 14.99
CA ARG A 129 -22.89 8.01 15.58
C ARG A 129 -23.75 7.35 16.65
N GLU A 130 -24.21 6.12 16.41
CA GLU A 130 -25.09 5.40 17.35
C GLU A 130 -24.40 5.06 18.68
N ASN A 131 -23.08 4.88 18.72
CA ASN A 131 -22.35 4.62 19.98
C ASN A 131 -22.10 5.88 20.83
N LYS A 132 -22.31 7.09 20.31
CA LYS A 132 -22.15 8.32 21.10
C LYS A 132 -23.41 8.70 21.88
N ASP A 133 -24.57 8.23 21.45
CA ASP A 133 -25.87 8.58 22.04
C ASP A 133 -26.29 7.60 23.17
N VAL A 134 -25.47 6.60 23.51
CA VAL A 134 -25.75 5.60 24.57
C VAL A 134 -24.95 5.88 25.86
N LEU A 135 -24.08 6.89 25.87
CA LEU A 135 -23.22 7.23 27.01
C LEU A 135 -23.41 8.66 27.54
N SER A 136 -24.55 9.27 27.24
CA SER A 136 -24.99 10.56 27.82
C SER A 136 -26.22 10.38 28.68
#